data_AF-A0A843JFM3-F1
#
_entry.id   AF-A0A843JFM3-F1
#
_cell.length_a   1.000
_cell.length_b   1.000
_cell.length_c   1.000
_cell.angle_alpha   90.00
_cell.angle_beta   90.00
_cell.angle_gamma   90.00
#
_symmetry.space_group_name_H-M   'P 1'
#
loop_
_entity.id
_entity.type
_entity.pdbx_description
1 polymer ?
#
loop_
_entity_poly.entity_id
_entity_poly.type
_entity_poly.pdbx_seq_one_letter_code
_entity_poly.pdbx_strand_id
1 'polypeptide(L)'
;MQIKRNIHKTNATAPHLPEGNYLENRLGFWALVKEVNSINNTVTVISDTGFEYKNIMVKSDEWVTINKSKNYIPSQRNLPPKDSRVFILTPTHSATGAFVLCSGFSRGDENIRTLWAKNNSELEDKNNCRETKTQGGWDITEEYADGNFQVVSNDGNITITANTTKNDQKSQPKEVSVKAWNNVITVNENGIKITDKNNNVFESKQNGFSITVGNSKIVVSNTSVKINNHLEVTV
;
A
#
# COMPACT_ATOMS: atom_id res chain seq x y z
N MET A 1 -16.39 57.17 -50.25
CA MET A 1 -16.43 55.83 -50.88
C MET A 1 -16.48 54.79 -49.77
N GLN A 2 -17.67 54.35 -49.37
CA GLN A 2 -17.88 53.40 -48.27
C GLN A 2 -17.76 51.97 -48.79
N ILE A 3 -16.79 51.22 -48.29
CA ILE A 3 -16.63 49.78 -48.59
C ILE A 3 -17.54 49.01 -47.62
N LYS A 4 -18.67 48.51 -48.12
CA LYS A 4 -19.49 47.52 -47.41
C LYS A 4 -18.75 46.19 -47.34
N ARG A 5 -18.31 45.79 -46.14
CA ARG A 5 -17.86 44.42 -45.88
C ARG A 5 -19.08 43.50 -45.81
N ASN A 6 -19.22 42.60 -46.79
CA ASN A 6 -20.13 41.48 -46.69
C ASN A 6 -19.60 40.49 -45.64
N ILE A 7 -20.21 40.50 -44.46
CA ILE A 7 -19.99 39.47 -43.44
C ILE A 7 -20.85 38.27 -43.86
N HIS A 8 -20.25 37.29 -44.52
CA HIS A 8 -20.85 35.96 -44.59
C HIS A 8 -20.86 35.37 -43.18
N LYS A 9 -22.04 35.37 -42.54
CA LYS A 9 -22.29 34.52 -41.38
C LYS A 9 -22.36 33.08 -41.89
N THR A 10 -21.23 32.38 -41.90
CA THR A 10 -21.24 30.93 -41.92
C THR A 10 -21.83 30.48 -40.58
N ASN A 11 -23.07 29.99 -40.60
CA ASN A 11 -23.60 29.17 -39.52
C ASN A 11 -22.76 27.89 -39.49
N ALA A 12 -21.61 27.94 -38.81
CA ALA A 12 -20.88 26.75 -38.44
C ALA A 12 -21.70 26.08 -37.34
N THR A 13 -22.64 25.23 -37.75
CA THR A 13 -23.13 24.16 -36.89
C THR A 13 -21.90 23.44 -36.36
N ALA A 14 -21.76 23.41 -35.03
CA ALA A 14 -20.73 22.61 -34.39
C ALA A 14 -20.79 21.20 -35.01
N PRO A 15 -19.64 20.59 -35.38
CA PRO A 15 -19.65 19.26 -35.92
C PRO A 15 -20.37 18.36 -34.91
N HIS A 16 -21.48 17.75 -35.36
CA HIS A 16 -22.08 16.65 -34.62
C HIS A 16 -20.97 15.62 -34.43
N LEU A 17 -20.48 15.48 -33.20
CA LEU A 17 -19.69 14.32 -32.82
C LEU A 17 -20.56 13.11 -33.20
N PRO A 18 -20.04 12.13 -33.94
CA PRO A 18 -20.78 10.91 -34.17
C PRO A 18 -21.18 10.37 -32.80
N GLU A 19 -22.46 10.03 -32.61
CA GLU A 19 -22.91 9.10 -31.58
C GLU A 19 -22.37 7.70 -31.93
N GLY A 20 -21.05 7.60 -32.03
CA GLY A 20 -20.33 6.36 -32.24
C GLY A 20 -20.14 5.74 -30.87
N ASN A 21 -20.64 4.53 -30.70
CA ASN A 21 -20.33 3.70 -29.56
C ASN A 21 -18.85 3.28 -29.68
N TYR A 22 -17.92 4.16 -29.31
CA TYR A 22 -16.45 4.00 -29.50
C TYR A 22 -15.85 2.78 -28.75
N LEU A 23 -16.68 2.06 -28.00
CA LEU A 23 -16.34 0.80 -27.34
C LEU A 23 -16.63 -0.44 -28.20
N GLU A 24 -17.43 -0.32 -29.25
CA GLU A 24 -17.66 -1.42 -30.18
C GLU A 24 -16.32 -1.85 -30.77
N ASN A 25 -15.97 -3.12 -30.53
CA ASN A 25 -14.73 -3.78 -30.96
C ASN A 25 -13.43 -3.38 -30.23
N ARG A 26 -13.49 -2.70 -29.08
CA ARG A 26 -12.31 -2.55 -28.21
C ARG A 26 -12.38 -3.57 -27.06
N LEU A 27 -11.26 -4.25 -26.80
CA LEU A 27 -11.11 -5.14 -25.63
C LEU A 27 -10.93 -4.35 -24.32
N GLY A 28 -10.47 -3.10 -24.42
CA GLY A 28 -10.32 -2.20 -23.29
C GLY A 28 -9.61 -0.90 -23.66
N PHE A 29 -9.45 -0.01 -22.68
CA PHE A 29 -8.80 1.30 -22.84
C PHE A 29 -8.27 1.83 -21.51
N TRP A 30 -7.32 2.78 -21.58
CA TRP A 30 -6.83 3.50 -20.41
C TRP A 30 -7.74 4.69 -20.10
N ALA A 31 -7.97 4.96 -18.82
CA ALA A 31 -8.80 6.06 -18.37
C ALA A 31 -8.31 6.63 -17.03
N LEU A 32 -8.77 7.82 -16.67
CA LEU A 32 -8.53 8.45 -15.37
C LEU A 32 -9.78 8.41 -14.52
N VAL A 33 -9.65 8.03 -13.25
CA VAL A 33 -10.78 8.03 -12.30
C VAL A 33 -11.17 9.46 -11.93
N LYS A 34 -12.41 9.84 -12.21
CA LYS A 34 -13.00 11.14 -11.83
C LYS A 34 -13.68 11.08 -10.49
N GLU A 35 -14.45 10.02 -10.26
CA GLU A 35 -15.29 9.85 -9.07
C GLU A 35 -15.35 8.37 -8.67
N VAL A 36 -15.62 8.14 -7.39
CA VAL A 36 -15.70 6.81 -6.79
C VAL A 36 -17.03 6.70 -6.05
N ASN A 37 -17.77 5.61 -6.27
CA ASN A 37 -19.01 5.32 -5.56
C ASN A 37 -18.87 4.03 -4.76
N SER A 38 -18.80 4.17 -3.44
CA SER A 38 -18.64 3.06 -2.50
C SER A 38 -19.90 2.23 -2.30
N ILE A 39 -21.08 2.78 -2.58
CA ILE A 39 -22.37 2.10 -2.36
C ILE A 39 -22.52 0.94 -3.34
N ASN A 40 -22.10 1.13 -4.59
CA ASN A 40 -22.24 0.16 -5.67
C ASN A 40 -20.91 -0.42 -6.18
N ASN A 41 -19.78 -0.09 -5.53
CA ASN A 41 -18.43 -0.50 -5.95
C ASN A 41 -18.11 -0.12 -7.42
N THR A 42 -18.39 1.13 -7.78
CA THR A 42 -18.15 1.64 -9.14
C THR A 42 -17.30 2.90 -9.15
N VAL A 43 -16.82 3.26 -10.34
CA VAL A 43 -16.14 4.51 -10.62
C VAL A 43 -16.71 5.19 -11.85
N THR A 44 -16.57 6.51 -11.89
CA THR A 44 -16.68 7.30 -13.11
C THR A 44 -15.28 7.56 -13.64
N VAL A 45 -15.04 7.31 -14.92
CA VAL A 45 -13.74 7.51 -15.55
C VAL A 45 -13.83 8.38 -16.79
N ILE A 46 -12.75 9.07 -17.12
CA ILE A 46 -12.58 9.79 -18.39
C ILE A 46 -11.52 9.09 -19.23
N SER A 47 -11.85 8.71 -20.46
CA SER A 47 -10.85 8.18 -21.38
C SER A 47 -9.88 9.26 -21.83
N ASP A 48 -8.75 8.84 -22.39
CA ASP A 48 -7.79 9.67 -23.12
C ASP A 48 -8.41 10.42 -24.31
N THR A 49 -9.53 9.92 -24.86
CA THR A 49 -10.33 10.60 -25.88
C THR A 49 -11.33 11.62 -25.33
N GLY A 50 -11.42 11.77 -24.01
CA GLY A 50 -12.29 12.75 -23.34
C GLY A 50 -13.73 12.28 -23.09
N PHE A 51 -14.06 11.02 -23.37
CA PHE A 51 -15.38 10.47 -23.07
C PHE A 51 -15.48 10.05 -21.61
N GLU A 52 -16.62 10.38 -21.01
CA GLU A 52 -16.92 10.01 -19.62
C GLU A 52 -17.77 8.75 -19.57
N TYR A 53 -17.30 7.77 -18.78
CA TYR A 53 -17.97 6.50 -18.55
C TYR A 53 -18.33 6.41 -17.07
N LYS A 54 -19.63 6.41 -16.78
CA LYS A 54 -20.17 6.40 -15.41
C LYS A 54 -20.46 4.99 -14.93
N ASN A 55 -20.35 4.80 -13.62
CA ASN A 55 -20.74 3.57 -12.91
C ASN A 55 -20.05 2.30 -13.45
N ILE A 56 -18.79 2.40 -13.86
CA ILE A 56 -18.00 1.25 -14.27
C ILE A 56 -17.62 0.44 -13.03
N MET A 57 -17.93 -0.85 -13.03
CA MET A 57 -17.67 -1.74 -11.90
C MET A 57 -16.17 -1.87 -11.66
N VAL A 58 -15.76 -2.04 -10.40
CA VAL A 58 -14.37 -2.37 -10.06
C VAL A 58 -14.26 -3.86 -9.77
N LYS A 59 -13.23 -4.52 -10.32
CA LYS A 59 -13.03 -5.95 -10.06
C LYS A 59 -12.84 -6.22 -8.56
N SER A 60 -13.31 -7.38 -8.12
CA SER A 60 -12.95 -7.98 -6.83
C SER A 60 -11.73 -8.88 -7.05
N ASP A 61 -10.81 -9.00 -6.08
CA ASP A 61 -9.77 -10.04 -6.14
C ASP A 61 -10.34 -11.42 -5.77
N GLU A 62 -11.48 -11.44 -5.06
CA GLU A 62 -12.21 -12.65 -4.66
C GLU A 62 -13.44 -12.92 -5.55
N TRP A 63 -13.92 -14.17 -5.56
CA TRP A 63 -15.14 -14.58 -6.27
C TRP A 63 -16.39 -13.89 -5.73
N VAL A 64 -17.15 -13.27 -6.64
CA VAL A 64 -18.42 -12.60 -6.31
C VAL A 64 -19.56 -13.59 -6.50
N THR A 65 -20.35 -13.83 -5.44
CA THR A 65 -21.55 -14.66 -5.50
C THR A 65 -22.74 -13.96 -4.83
N ILE A 66 -23.97 -14.25 -5.27
CA ILE A 66 -25.16 -13.69 -4.63
C ILE A 66 -25.66 -14.67 -3.57
N ASN A 67 -25.53 -14.31 -2.29
CA ASN A 67 -26.14 -15.09 -1.23
C ASN A 67 -27.59 -14.64 -1.02
N LYS A 68 -28.51 -15.25 -1.78
CA LYS A 68 -29.94 -14.91 -1.76
C LYS A 68 -30.60 -15.14 -0.40
N SER A 69 -30.11 -16.06 0.44
CA SER A 69 -30.71 -16.37 1.73
C SER A 69 -30.31 -15.40 2.85
N LYS A 70 -29.14 -14.76 2.73
CA LYS A 70 -28.59 -13.88 3.76
C LYS A 70 -28.51 -12.41 3.34
N ASN A 71 -29.03 -12.06 2.16
CA ASN A 71 -29.09 -10.70 1.62
C ASN A 71 -27.74 -9.95 1.65
N TYR A 72 -26.65 -10.66 1.31
CA TYR A 72 -25.33 -10.04 1.13
C TYR A 72 -24.58 -10.69 -0.05
N ILE A 73 -23.54 -10.01 -0.51
CA ILE A 73 -22.66 -10.46 -1.60
C ILE A 73 -21.26 -10.67 -1.00
N PRO A 74 -20.80 -11.92 -0.77
CA PRO A 74 -19.39 -12.18 -0.52
C PRO A 74 -18.56 -11.58 -1.66
N SER A 75 -17.72 -10.61 -1.33
CA SER A 75 -16.85 -9.90 -2.27
C SER A 75 -15.81 -9.08 -1.51
N GLN A 76 -14.80 -8.59 -2.23
CA GLN A 76 -13.86 -7.61 -1.75
C GLN A 76 -14.13 -6.26 -2.43
N ARG A 77 -13.90 -5.17 -1.69
CA ARG A 77 -13.97 -3.81 -2.22
C ARG A 77 -12.59 -3.17 -2.14
N ASN A 78 -12.00 -2.89 -3.30
CA ASN A 78 -10.74 -2.16 -3.43
C ASN A 78 -10.85 -1.10 -4.53
N LEU A 79 -11.50 0.02 -4.20
CA LEU A 79 -11.76 1.08 -5.18
C LEU A 79 -10.48 1.87 -5.46
N PRO A 80 -10.16 2.16 -6.74
CA PRO A 80 -9.03 3.00 -7.06
C PRO A 80 -9.30 4.44 -6.58
N PRO A 81 -8.28 5.15 -6.08
CA PRO A 81 -8.41 6.57 -5.75
C PRO A 81 -8.81 7.42 -6.94
N LYS A 82 -9.38 8.58 -6.66
CA LYS A 82 -9.53 9.66 -7.65
C LYS A 82 -8.17 9.97 -8.30
N ASP A 83 -8.21 10.32 -9.57
CA ASP A 83 -7.06 10.64 -10.43
C ASP A 83 -6.12 9.46 -10.73
N SER A 84 -6.46 8.25 -10.27
CA SER A 84 -5.74 7.04 -10.66
C SER A 84 -5.94 6.73 -12.13
N ARG A 85 -4.86 6.36 -12.81
CA ARG A 85 -4.92 5.81 -14.17
C ARG A 85 -5.27 4.32 -14.10
N VAL A 86 -6.35 3.94 -14.76
CA VAL A 86 -6.88 2.56 -14.73
C VAL A 86 -7.08 2.02 -16.13
N PHE A 87 -6.94 0.71 -16.27
CA PHE A 87 -7.35 -0.01 -17.48
C PHE A 87 -8.78 -0.51 -17.32
N ILE A 88 -9.65 -0.09 -18.24
CA ILE A 88 -11.02 -0.56 -18.36
C ILE A 88 -11.03 -1.72 -19.34
N LEU A 89 -11.43 -2.91 -18.88
CA LEU A 89 -11.65 -4.06 -19.74
C LEU A 89 -13.13 -4.11 -20.16
N THR A 90 -13.39 -4.38 -21.43
CA THR A 90 -14.73 -4.48 -22.03
C THR A 90 -14.92 -5.86 -22.70
N PRO A 91 -15.07 -6.95 -21.92
CA PRO A 91 -15.15 -8.31 -22.47
C PRO A 91 -16.34 -8.53 -23.41
N THR A 92 -17.45 -7.81 -23.14
CA THR A 92 -18.67 -7.84 -23.95
C THR A 92 -18.65 -6.82 -25.08
N HIS A 93 -17.52 -6.16 -25.33
CA HIS A 93 -17.37 -5.04 -26.27
C HIS A 93 -18.37 -3.89 -26.02
N SER A 94 -18.77 -3.69 -24.75
CA SER A 94 -19.71 -2.66 -24.34
C SER A 94 -19.38 -2.09 -22.96
N ALA A 95 -19.80 -0.85 -22.69
CA ALA A 95 -19.64 -0.21 -21.38
C ALA A 95 -20.37 -0.98 -20.26
N THR A 96 -21.51 -1.59 -20.57
CA THR A 96 -22.36 -2.26 -19.58
C THR A 96 -21.70 -3.48 -18.95
N GLY A 97 -20.86 -4.20 -19.70
CA GLY A 97 -20.07 -5.31 -19.18
C GLY A 97 -18.65 -4.92 -18.80
N ALA A 98 -18.34 -3.62 -18.78
CA ALA A 98 -17.00 -3.14 -18.51
C ALA A 98 -16.68 -3.17 -17.02
N PHE A 99 -15.41 -3.41 -16.70
CA PHE A 99 -14.92 -3.25 -15.34
C PHE A 99 -13.47 -2.79 -15.30
N VAL A 100 -13.09 -2.15 -14.20
CA VAL A 100 -11.72 -1.76 -13.89
C VAL A 100 -10.91 -3.01 -13.56
N LEU A 101 -9.87 -3.29 -14.35
CA LEU A 101 -8.99 -4.46 -14.18
C LEU A 101 -7.80 -4.15 -13.27
N CYS A 102 -7.04 -3.10 -13.57
CA CYS A 102 -5.82 -2.74 -12.84
C CYS A 102 -5.43 -1.28 -13.07
N SER A 103 -4.40 -0.83 -12.34
CA SER A 103 -3.65 0.40 -12.63
C SER A 103 -2.26 0.02 -13.14
N GLY A 104 -1.67 0.85 -13.99
CA GLY A 104 -0.31 0.67 -14.48
C GLY A 104 0.39 2.00 -14.65
N PHE A 105 1.68 2.02 -14.32
CA PHE A 105 2.56 3.14 -14.66
C PHE A 105 2.79 3.14 -16.18
N SER A 106 2.59 4.28 -16.85
CA SER A 106 3.00 4.38 -18.24
C SER A 106 4.44 4.87 -18.33
N ARG A 107 5.19 4.36 -19.32
CA ARG A 107 6.59 4.77 -19.55
C ARG A 107 6.75 6.27 -19.83
N GLY A 108 5.67 6.98 -20.17
CA GLY A 108 5.67 8.43 -20.43
C GLY A 108 5.31 9.30 -19.24
N ASP A 109 5.00 8.72 -18.07
CA ASP A 109 4.71 9.47 -16.84
C ASP A 109 6.00 9.89 -16.11
N GLU A 110 7.01 10.35 -16.87
CA GLU A 110 8.36 10.69 -16.39
C GLU A 110 8.39 11.85 -15.38
N ASN A 111 7.30 12.63 -15.30
CA ASN A 111 7.14 13.72 -14.34
C ASN A 111 6.61 13.28 -12.97
N ILE A 112 6.20 12.01 -12.81
CA ILE A 112 5.77 11.49 -11.52
C ILE A 112 7.00 10.87 -10.87
N ARG A 113 7.26 11.26 -9.62
CA ARG A 113 8.37 10.82 -8.75
C ARG A 113 8.32 9.32 -8.38
N THR A 114 7.93 8.46 -9.32
CA THR A 114 7.69 7.02 -9.20
C THR A 114 8.66 6.22 -10.06
N LEU A 115 9.91 6.67 -10.15
CA LEU A 115 11.01 5.76 -10.46
C LEU A 115 11.32 5.01 -9.17
N TRP A 116 10.89 3.75 -9.09
CA TRP A 116 11.17 2.89 -7.95
C TRP A 116 12.67 2.64 -7.82
N ALA A 117 13.35 2.47 -8.96
CA ALA A 117 14.81 2.62 -9.09
C ALA A 117 15.13 3.94 -9.80
N LYS A 118 15.89 4.82 -9.16
CA LYS A 118 16.25 6.14 -9.74
C LYS A 118 17.43 6.06 -10.70
N ASN A 119 18.19 4.97 -10.64
CA ASN A 119 19.39 4.73 -11.42
C ASN A 119 19.63 3.21 -11.55
N ASN A 120 20.55 2.81 -12.42
CA ASN A 120 20.86 1.40 -12.63
C ASN A 120 21.56 0.74 -11.43
N SER A 121 22.21 1.50 -10.55
CA SER A 121 22.82 0.96 -9.34
C SER A 121 21.78 0.51 -8.29
N GLU A 122 20.60 1.12 -8.27
CA GLU A 122 19.48 0.72 -7.40
C GLU A 122 18.65 -0.43 -8.00
N LEU A 123 18.87 -0.76 -9.28
CA LEU A 123 18.03 -1.71 -10.02
C LEU A 123 18.06 -3.11 -9.41
N GLU A 124 19.24 -3.60 -9.05
CA GLU A 124 19.41 -4.96 -8.53
C GLU A 124 18.70 -5.11 -7.17
N ASP A 125 18.90 -4.14 -6.27
CA ASP A 125 18.22 -4.11 -4.97
C ASP A 125 16.69 -4.04 -5.13
N LYS A 126 16.20 -3.18 -6.03
CA LYS A 126 14.76 -3.02 -6.29
C LYS A 126 14.13 -4.22 -6.99
N ASN A 127 14.89 -5.00 -7.74
CA ASN A 127 14.41 -6.25 -8.33
C ASN A 127 14.30 -7.37 -7.29
N ASN A 128 15.08 -7.29 -6.22
CA ASN A 128 15.15 -8.30 -5.17
C ASN A 128 14.17 -8.04 -4.01
N CYS A 129 13.35 -6.99 -4.09
CA CYS A 129 12.35 -6.68 -3.09
C CYS A 129 10.98 -6.39 -3.71
N ARG A 130 9.94 -6.67 -2.93
CA ARG A 130 8.60 -6.15 -3.15
C ARG A 130 8.43 -4.91 -2.30
N GLU A 131 8.14 -3.77 -2.92
CA GLU A 131 7.80 -2.56 -2.18
C GLU A 131 6.33 -2.17 -2.40
N THR A 132 5.77 -1.44 -1.45
CA THR A 132 4.42 -0.88 -1.55
C THR A 132 4.39 0.43 -0.79
N LYS A 133 3.97 1.50 -1.47
CA LYS A 133 3.73 2.80 -0.85
C LYS A 133 2.23 3.01 -0.69
N THR A 134 1.77 3.14 0.55
CA THR A 134 0.35 3.36 0.85
C THR A 134 -0.05 4.81 0.60
N GLN A 135 -1.36 5.08 0.50
CA GLN A 135 -1.88 6.46 0.40
C GLN A 135 -1.53 7.32 1.62
N GLY A 136 -1.35 6.71 2.78
CA GLY A 136 -0.89 7.39 4.00
C GLY A 136 0.62 7.66 4.02
N GLY A 137 1.34 7.34 2.95
CA GLY A 137 2.79 7.52 2.83
C GLY A 137 3.62 6.46 3.55
N TRP A 138 3.01 5.37 4.01
CA TRP A 138 3.76 4.25 4.58
C TRP A 138 4.49 3.48 3.50
N ASP A 139 5.73 3.12 3.77
CA ASP A 139 6.56 2.26 2.93
C ASP A 139 6.55 0.85 3.53
N ILE A 140 6.20 -0.15 2.72
CA ILE A 140 6.18 -1.58 3.07
C ILE A 140 7.16 -2.28 2.13
N THR A 141 8.15 -2.98 2.68
CA THR A 141 9.18 -3.67 1.91
C THR A 141 9.28 -5.13 2.38
N GLU A 142 9.38 -6.04 1.43
CA GLU A 142 9.60 -7.47 1.63
C GLU A 142 10.78 -7.93 0.74
N GLU A 143 11.86 -8.43 1.34
CA GLU A 143 13.03 -8.93 0.63
C GLU A 143 12.80 -10.37 0.19
N TYR A 144 12.97 -10.68 -1.11
CA TYR A 144 12.68 -12.02 -1.62
C TYR A 144 13.68 -13.08 -1.18
N ALA A 145 14.91 -12.68 -0.87
CA ALA A 145 16.00 -13.61 -0.57
C ALA A 145 15.82 -14.34 0.77
N ASP A 146 15.35 -13.64 1.80
CA ASP A 146 15.27 -14.13 3.17
C ASP A 146 13.91 -13.88 3.85
N GLY A 147 12.99 -13.21 3.16
CA GLY A 147 11.65 -12.89 3.65
C GLY A 147 11.63 -11.75 4.66
N ASN A 148 12.73 -11.00 4.82
CA ASN A 148 12.74 -9.86 5.74
C ASN A 148 11.67 -8.86 5.34
N PHE A 149 10.98 -8.36 6.36
CA PHE A 149 9.81 -7.52 6.17
C PHE A 149 9.95 -6.24 6.98
N GLN A 150 9.67 -5.10 6.36
CA GLN A 150 9.73 -3.80 6.99
C GLN A 150 8.50 -2.96 6.65
N VAL A 151 7.98 -2.24 7.65
CA VAL A 151 6.94 -1.23 7.50
C VAL A 151 7.39 0.05 8.17
N VAL A 152 7.41 1.16 7.44
CA VAL A 152 7.89 2.47 7.91
C VAL A 152 6.79 3.51 7.71
N SER A 153 6.52 4.30 8.75
CA SER A 153 5.57 5.43 8.64
C SER A 153 6.12 6.54 7.76
N ASN A 154 5.23 7.39 7.24
CA ASN A 154 5.59 8.51 6.36
C ASN A 154 6.60 9.50 6.99
N ASP A 155 6.62 9.60 8.32
CA ASP A 155 7.56 10.45 9.08
C ASP A 155 8.78 9.70 9.62
N GLY A 156 8.89 8.39 9.39
CA GLY A 156 9.96 7.53 9.89
C GLY A 156 9.96 7.29 11.41
N ASN A 157 8.96 7.78 12.14
CA ASN A 157 8.90 7.66 13.61
C ASN A 157 8.39 6.30 14.09
N ILE A 158 7.72 5.56 13.21
CA ILE A 158 7.20 4.22 13.46
C ILE A 158 7.84 3.25 12.47
N THR A 159 8.39 2.16 12.98
CA THR A 159 8.97 1.08 12.17
C THR A 159 8.60 -0.26 12.75
N ILE A 160 8.15 -1.18 11.91
CA ILE A 160 7.99 -2.59 12.24
C ILE A 160 8.98 -3.35 11.36
N THR A 161 9.80 -4.19 11.97
CA THR A 161 10.77 -5.02 11.24
C THR A 161 10.61 -6.46 11.71
N ALA A 162 10.51 -7.39 10.77
CA ALA A 162 10.61 -8.81 11.01
C ALA A 162 11.78 -9.38 10.21
N ASN A 163 12.77 -9.88 10.92
CA ASN A 163 13.91 -10.61 10.37
C ASN A 163 13.59 -12.10 10.49
N THR A 164 13.33 -12.74 9.36
CA THR A 164 12.73 -14.10 9.31
C THR A 164 13.75 -15.21 9.09
N THR A 165 15.04 -14.90 9.03
CA THR A 165 16.14 -15.78 8.62
C THR A 165 15.90 -17.28 8.85
N LYS A 166 15.69 -18.00 7.75
CA LYS A 166 16.01 -19.42 7.61
C LYS A 166 16.37 -19.72 6.14
N ASN A 167 17.66 -19.61 5.80
CA ASN A 167 18.30 -20.37 4.71
C ASN A 167 19.83 -20.23 4.81
N ASP A 168 20.45 -21.24 5.42
CA ASP A 168 21.83 -21.75 5.31
C ASP A 168 23.06 -20.83 5.29
N GLN A 169 22.93 -19.50 5.27
CA GLN A 169 24.05 -18.56 5.38
C GLN A 169 23.68 -17.29 6.16
N LYS A 170 24.45 -17.01 7.22
CA LYS A 170 24.63 -15.75 8.00
C LYS A 170 23.80 -15.51 9.28
N SER A 171 24.56 -15.51 10.39
CA SER A 171 24.63 -14.64 11.58
C SER A 171 23.50 -13.74 12.11
N GLN A 172 22.30 -13.68 11.54
CA GLN A 172 21.24 -12.81 12.06
C GLN A 172 20.13 -13.60 12.77
N PRO A 173 19.86 -13.32 14.06
CA PRO A 173 18.83 -14.01 14.81
C PRO A 173 17.44 -13.64 14.29
N LYS A 174 16.51 -14.58 14.35
CA LYS A 174 15.10 -14.31 14.10
C LYS A 174 14.60 -13.30 15.13
N GLU A 175 14.14 -12.17 14.64
CA GLU A 175 13.79 -11.05 15.49
C GLU A 175 12.63 -10.27 14.89
N VAL A 176 11.66 -9.92 15.73
CA VAL A 176 10.63 -8.95 15.39
C VAL A 176 10.84 -7.73 16.27
N SER A 177 10.90 -6.55 15.67
CA SER A 177 10.99 -5.29 16.40
C SER A 177 9.90 -4.30 15.98
N VAL A 178 9.44 -3.52 16.95
CA VAL A 178 8.55 -2.39 16.76
C VAL A 178 9.20 -1.18 17.42
N LYS A 179 9.51 -0.17 16.62
CA LYS A 179 9.95 1.14 17.07
C LYS A 179 8.80 2.13 16.90
N ALA A 180 8.46 2.87 17.95
CA ALA A 180 7.47 3.95 17.89
C ALA A 180 7.88 5.09 18.82
N TRP A 181 8.09 6.29 18.27
CA TRP A 181 8.46 7.50 19.02
C TRP A 181 9.65 7.26 19.97
N ASN A 182 10.69 6.60 19.46
CA ASN A 182 11.92 6.21 20.18
C ASN A 182 11.75 5.17 21.30
N ASN A 183 10.57 4.56 21.45
CA ASN A 183 10.42 3.34 22.23
C ASN A 183 10.61 2.14 21.30
N VAL A 184 11.23 1.08 21.78
CA VAL A 184 11.56 -0.12 21.01
C VAL A 184 11.10 -1.36 21.77
N ILE A 185 10.32 -2.21 21.11
CA ILE A 185 10.02 -3.56 21.56
C ILE A 185 10.74 -4.50 20.61
N THR A 186 11.49 -5.45 21.16
CA THR A 186 12.21 -6.49 20.41
C THR A 186 11.83 -7.84 20.96
N VAL A 187 11.47 -8.77 20.07
CA VAL A 187 11.14 -10.16 20.40
C VAL A 187 12.02 -11.07 19.57
N ASN A 188 12.71 -12.00 20.22
CA ASN A 188 13.52 -13.01 19.56
C ASN A 188 13.43 -14.35 20.31
N GLU A 189 14.19 -15.35 19.87
CA GLU A 189 14.20 -16.69 20.47
C GLU A 189 14.62 -16.69 21.95
N ASN A 190 15.33 -15.65 22.42
CA ASN A 190 15.76 -15.54 23.82
C ASN A 190 14.72 -14.86 24.72
N GLY A 191 13.68 -14.23 24.15
CA GLY A 191 12.60 -13.58 24.90
C GLY A 191 12.23 -12.20 24.37
N ILE A 192 11.77 -11.33 25.27
CA ILE A 192 11.21 -10.01 24.96
C ILE A 192 12.03 -8.93 25.66
N LYS A 193 12.41 -7.90 24.91
CA LYS A 193 13.07 -6.69 25.43
C LYS A 193 12.26 -5.45 25.04
N ILE A 194 11.99 -4.59 26.01
CA ILE A 194 11.34 -3.29 25.82
C ILE A 194 12.32 -2.23 26.29
N THR A 195 12.63 -1.26 25.43
CA THR A 195 13.44 -0.10 25.75
C THR A 195 12.60 1.15 25.53
N ASP A 196 12.40 1.95 26.57
CA ASP A 196 11.68 3.21 26.42
C ASP A 196 12.61 4.33 25.90
N LYS A 197 12.01 5.48 25.54
CA LYS A 197 12.76 6.66 25.08
C LYS A 197 13.81 7.19 26.06
N ASN A 198 13.72 6.82 27.34
CA ASN A 198 14.62 7.25 28.41
C ASN A 198 15.71 6.19 28.68
N ASN A 199 15.83 5.17 27.83
CA ASN A 199 16.74 4.03 27.97
C ASN A 199 16.43 3.13 29.19
N ASN A 200 15.21 3.16 29.73
CA ASN A 200 14.76 2.16 30.69
C ASN A 200 14.53 0.84 29.95
N VAL A 201 14.99 -0.27 30.52
CA VAL A 201 14.96 -1.59 29.88
C VAL A 201 14.15 -2.56 30.72
N PHE A 202 13.16 -3.20 30.08
CA PHE A 202 12.43 -4.33 30.61
C PHE A 202 12.78 -5.54 29.76
N GLU A 203 13.35 -6.58 30.35
CA GLU A 203 13.82 -7.75 29.62
C GLU A 203 13.30 -9.03 30.28
N SER A 204 12.52 -9.80 29.54
CA SER A 204 12.04 -11.13 29.94
C SER A 204 12.77 -12.19 29.11
N LYS A 205 13.35 -13.18 29.79
CA LYS A 205 14.07 -14.31 29.21
C LYS A 205 13.57 -15.61 29.82
N GLN A 206 13.94 -16.75 29.23
CA GLN A 206 13.55 -18.07 29.71
C GLN A 206 13.79 -18.30 31.22
N ASN A 207 14.86 -17.71 31.77
CA ASN A 207 15.30 -17.94 33.16
C ASN A 207 14.98 -16.79 34.12
N GLY A 208 14.13 -15.85 33.71
CA GLY A 208 13.73 -14.75 34.57
C GLY A 208 13.47 -13.45 33.84
N PHE A 209 13.36 -12.39 34.62
CA PHE A 209 13.00 -11.06 34.17
C PHE A 209 13.89 -10.00 34.82
N SER A 210 14.16 -8.91 34.12
CA SER A 210 14.89 -7.79 34.67
C SER A 210 14.28 -6.44 34.27
N ILE A 211 14.37 -5.48 35.19
CA ILE A 211 14.03 -4.08 34.97
C ILE A 211 15.28 -3.26 35.26
N THR A 212 15.65 -2.37 34.35
CA THR A 212 16.70 -1.37 34.56
C THR A 212 16.10 0.02 34.36
N VAL A 213 16.18 0.87 35.38
CA VAL A 213 15.74 2.27 35.36
C VAL A 213 16.86 3.15 35.91
N GLY A 214 17.51 3.92 35.04
CA GLY A 214 18.74 4.64 35.38
C GLY A 214 19.82 3.68 35.92
N ASN A 215 20.31 3.96 37.14
CA ASN A 215 21.30 3.12 37.81
C ASN A 215 20.68 1.96 38.64
N SER A 216 19.35 1.89 38.71
CA SER A 216 18.65 0.87 39.48
C SER A 216 18.33 -0.34 38.60
N LYS A 217 18.56 -1.54 39.13
CA LYS A 217 18.29 -2.81 38.46
C LYS A 217 17.61 -3.80 39.40
N ILE A 218 16.50 -4.36 38.94
CA ILE A 218 15.82 -5.50 39.57
C ILE A 218 16.04 -6.70 38.65
N VAL A 219 16.48 -7.83 39.22
CA VAL A 219 16.61 -9.11 38.52
C VAL A 219 15.81 -10.15 39.28
N VAL A 220 14.82 -10.73 38.62
CA VAL A 220 14.02 -11.85 39.12
C VAL A 220 14.50 -13.10 38.38
N SER A 221 14.92 -14.11 39.10
CA SER A 221 15.17 -15.46 38.58
C SER A 221 14.13 -16.43 39.15
N ASN A 222 14.17 -17.68 38.72
CA ASN A 222 13.27 -18.73 39.23
C ASN A 222 13.39 -18.97 40.74
N THR A 223 14.50 -18.56 41.36
CA THR A 223 14.84 -18.88 42.75
C THR A 223 15.12 -17.66 43.60
N SER A 224 15.23 -16.47 43.02
CA SER A 224 15.64 -15.27 43.76
C SER A 224 15.16 -13.97 43.13
N VAL A 225 15.04 -12.95 43.97
CA VAL A 225 14.89 -11.55 43.55
C VAL A 225 16.11 -10.76 44.03
N LYS A 226 16.84 -10.13 43.10
CA LYS A 226 18.00 -9.27 43.39
C LYS A 226 17.70 -7.81 43.06
N ILE A 227 18.00 -6.90 43.99
CA ILE A 227 17.92 -5.44 43.78
C ILE A 227 19.33 -4.84 43.87
N ASN A 228 19.77 -4.19 42.79
CA ASN A 228 21.08 -3.54 42.66
C ASN A 228 22.27 -4.44 43.05
N ASN A 229 22.13 -5.77 42.95
CA ASN A 229 23.10 -6.76 43.45
C ASN A 229 23.43 -6.65 44.96
N HIS A 230 22.64 -5.93 45.76
CA HIS A 230 22.90 -5.70 47.18
C HIS A 230 21.88 -6.38 48.10
N LEU A 231 20.65 -6.58 47.63
CA LEU A 231 19.61 -7.30 48.35
C LEU A 231 19.19 -8.53 47.54
N GLU A 232 19.26 -9.71 48.13
CA GLU A 232 18.82 -10.98 47.53
C GLU A 232 17.80 -11.65 48.44
N VAL A 233 16.62 -11.94 47.90
CA VAL A 233 15.55 -12.69 48.57
C VAL A 233 15.35 -13.99 47.82
N THR A 234 15.58 -15.12 48.49
CA THR A 234 15.36 -16.46 47.92
C THR A 234 13.91 -16.87 48.10
N VAL A 235 13.31 -17.47 47.07
CA VAL A 235 11.93 -17.98 47.06
C VAL A 235 11.90 -19.44 47.52
#